data_AF-A0A2M6VU29-F1
#
_entry.id   AF-A0A2M6VU29-F1
#
_cell.length_a   1.000
_cell.length_b   1.000
_cell.length_c   1.000
_cell.angle_alpha   90.00
_cell.angle_beta   90.00
_cell.angle_gamma   90.00
#
_symmetry.space_group_name_H-M   'P 1'
#
loop_
_entity.id
_entity.type
_entity.pdbx_description
1 polymer ?
#
loop_
_entity_poly.entity_id
_entity_poly.type
_entity_poly.pdbx_seq_one_letter_code
_entity_poly.pdbx_strand_id
1 'polypeptide(L)'
;MKEDGYLAEMTDGYRLGIALALSMGAQLDELSAENRNFIAVSTLDPTGEIAAAIRMLVNLEGQSVYGYAERLADWGIKEMQTRFKGGFLDVASLMNTAAEMAT
;
A
#
# COMPACT_ATOMS: atom_id res chain seq x y z
N MET A 1 9.03 13.35 0.95
CA MET A 1 7.55 13.22 1.10
C MET A 1 7.00 14.01 2.29
N LYS A 2 7.39 13.73 3.55
CA LYS A 2 6.99 14.60 4.69
C LYS A 2 7.77 15.92 4.70
N GLU A 3 9.09 15.85 4.54
CA GLU A 3 9.98 17.03 4.55
C GLU A 3 9.69 18.01 3.40
N ASP A 4 9.15 17.50 2.30
CA ASP A 4 8.73 18.29 1.14
C ASP A 4 7.27 18.79 1.22
N GLY A 5 6.56 18.49 2.32
CA GLY A 5 5.18 18.92 2.56
C GLY A 5 4.10 18.18 1.77
N TYR A 6 4.42 17.07 1.09
CA TYR A 6 3.43 16.26 0.36
C TYR A 6 2.54 15.41 1.25
N LEU A 7 3.00 15.06 2.45
CA LEU A 7 2.27 14.28 3.43
C LEU A 7 2.30 15.00 4.79
N ALA A 8 1.18 14.98 5.51
CA ALA A 8 1.11 15.49 6.87
C ALA A 8 1.98 14.63 7.80
N GLU A 9 1.84 13.29 7.71
CA GLU A 9 2.65 12.34 8.46
C GLU A 9 3.24 11.24 7.56
N MET A 10 4.35 10.63 7.98
CA MET A 10 4.93 9.49 7.24
C MET A 10 3.96 8.30 7.18
N THR A 11 3.11 8.15 8.22
CA THR A 11 2.05 7.15 8.28
C THR A 11 1.02 7.30 7.15
N ASP A 12 0.76 8.52 6.69
CA ASP A 12 -0.15 8.75 5.56
C ASP A 12 0.42 8.20 4.25
N GLY A 13 1.75 8.22 4.11
CA GLY A 13 2.43 7.60 2.97
C GLY A 13 2.23 6.09 2.94
N TYR A 14 2.32 5.43 4.09
CA TYR A 14 2.04 4.00 4.19
C TYR A 14 0.57 3.68 3.92
N ARG A 15 -0.37 4.47 4.43
CA ARG A 15 -1.82 4.29 4.16
C ARG A 15 -2.11 4.43 2.66
N LEU A 16 -1.53 5.44 2.01
CA LEU A 16 -1.65 5.63 0.57
C LEU A 16 -1.03 4.47 -0.21
N GLY A 17 0.15 3.99 0.22
CA GLY A 17 0.81 2.84 -0.38
C GLY A 17 -0.05 1.57 -0.31
N ILE A 18 -0.69 1.30 0.83
CA ILE A 18 -1.63 0.18 0.97
C ILE A 18 -2.83 0.34 0.03
N ALA A 19 -3.44 1.53 0.00
CA ALA A 19 -4.58 1.79 -0.85
C ALA A 19 -4.24 1.59 -2.34
N LEU A 20 -3.05 2.04 -2.76
CA LEU A 20 -2.54 1.84 -4.12
C LEU A 20 -2.31 0.37 -4.42
N ALA A 21 -1.66 -0.37 -3.53
CA ALA A 21 -1.42 -1.80 -3.71
C ALA A 21 -2.74 -2.59 -3.86
N LEU A 22 -3.74 -2.26 -3.03
CA LEU A 22 -5.07 -2.88 -3.10
C LEU A 22 -5.81 -2.51 -4.39
N SER A 23 -5.77 -1.24 -4.81
CA SER A 23 -6.46 -0.80 -6.04
C SER A 23 -5.87 -1.41 -7.30
N MET A 24 -4.58 -1.75 -7.28
CA MET A 24 -3.87 -2.41 -8.38
C MET A 24 -3.98 -3.94 -8.31
N GLY A 25 -4.67 -4.51 -7.31
CA GLY A 25 -4.80 -5.96 -7.17
C GLY A 25 -3.48 -6.68 -6.89
N ALA A 26 -2.52 -6.03 -6.24
CA ALA A 26 -1.22 -6.61 -5.95
C ALA A 26 -1.36 -7.88 -5.09
N GLN A 27 -0.92 -9.02 -5.64
CA GLN A 27 -0.78 -10.28 -4.91
C GLN A 27 0.67 -10.42 -4.45
N LEU A 28 0.85 -10.47 -3.13
CA LEU A 28 2.17 -10.43 -2.51
C LEU A 28 2.44 -11.73 -1.75
N ASP A 29 3.50 -12.42 -2.14
CA ASP A 29 4.01 -13.58 -1.42
C ASP A 29 4.54 -13.21 -0.03
N GLU A 30 4.68 -14.20 0.85
CA GLU A 30 5.32 -13.97 2.14
C GLU A 30 6.76 -13.44 1.97
N LEU A 31 7.07 -12.33 2.64
CA LEU A 31 8.43 -11.82 2.70
C LEU A 31 9.33 -12.80 3.46
N SER A 32 10.53 -13.03 2.94
CA SER A 32 11.61 -13.65 3.72
C SER A 32 11.82 -12.85 5.00
N ALA A 33 12.08 -13.54 6.12
CA ALA A 33 12.18 -12.93 7.45
C ALA A 33 13.20 -11.78 7.52
N GLU A 34 14.20 -11.80 6.64
CA GLU A 34 15.28 -10.80 6.54
C GLU A 34 14.83 -9.46 5.92
N ASN A 35 13.69 -9.43 5.20
CA ASN A 35 13.16 -8.25 4.51
C ASN A 35 11.93 -7.64 5.19
N ARG A 36 11.60 -8.06 6.41
CA ARG A 36 10.45 -7.50 7.13
C ARG A 36 10.78 -6.11 7.65
N ASN A 37 10.24 -5.11 6.97
CA ASN A 37 10.22 -3.76 7.48
C ASN A 37 9.11 -3.68 8.54
N PHE A 38 9.48 -3.64 9.83
CA PHE A 38 8.51 -3.53 10.93
C PHE A 38 7.90 -2.14 10.93
N ILE A 39 6.74 -1.99 10.31
CA ILE A 39 5.91 -0.79 10.46
C ILE A 39 5.10 -0.99 11.73
N ALA A 40 5.07 0.01 12.62
CA ALA A 40 4.21 -0.04 13.80
C ALA A 40 2.72 0.02 13.36
N VAL A 41 2.13 -1.13 13.08
CA VAL A 41 0.79 -1.26 12.49
C VAL A 41 -0.32 -0.63 13.36
N SER A 42 -0.11 -0.56 14.68
CA SER A 42 -1.05 0.01 15.64
C SER A 42 -1.36 1.50 15.43
N THR A 43 -0.44 2.28 14.86
CA THR A 43 -0.70 3.69 14.50
C THR A 43 -1.24 3.85 13.08
N LEU A 44 -1.04 2.83 12.24
CA LEU A 44 -1.46 2.84 10.85
C LEU A 44 -2.98 2.63 10.71
N ASP A 45 -3.52 1.70 11.50
CA ASP A 45 -4.92 1.26 11.45
C ASP A 45 -5.62 1.35 12.82
N PRO A 46 -5.76 2.54 13.41
CA PRO A 46 -6.34 2.70 14.75
C PRO A 46 -7.81 2.29 14.81
N THR A 47 -8.53 2.34 13.69
CA THR A 47 -9.96 2.02 13.57
C THR A 47 -10.21 0.60 13.04
N GLY A 48 -9.19 -0.11 12.54
CA GLY A 48 -9.33 -1.43 11.93
C GLY A 48 -9.87 -1.43 10.49
N GLU A 49 -10.02 -0.26 9.88
CA GLU A 49 -10.58 -0.09 8.53
C GLU A 49 -9.66 -0.69 7.46
N ILE A 50 -8.33 -0.59 7.64
CA ILE A 50 -7.37 -1.19 6.71
C ILE A 50 -7.46 -2.72 6.79
N ALA A 51 -7.48 -3.28 8.00
CA ALA A 51 -7.64 -4.71 8.19
C ALA A 51 -8.96 -5.22 7.61
N ALA A 52 -10.05 -4.47 7.78
CA ALA A 52 -11.34 -4.79 7.19
C ALA A 52 -11.27 -4.81 5.65
N ALA A 53 -10.72 -3.77 5.04
CA ALA A 53 -10.57 -3.68 3.59
C ALA A 53 -9.74 -4.84 3.01
N ILE A 54 -8.60 -5.17 3.64
CA ILE A 54 -7.75 -6.29 3.20
C ILE A 54 -8.53 -7.61 3.26
N ARG A 55 -9.25 -7.88 4.36
CA ARG A 55 -10.04 -9.11 4.51
C ARG A 55 -11.18 -9.23 3.51
N MET A 56 -11.72 -8.10 3.05
CA MET A 56 -12.78 -8.07 2.03
C MET A 56 -12.25 -8.29 0.62
N LEU A 57 -11.04 -7.80 0.33
CA LEU A 57 -10.49 -7.76 -1.02
C LEU A 57 -9.49 -8.88 -1.32
N VAL A 58 -8.91 -9.51 -0.28
CA VAL A 58 -7.80 -10.45 -0.42
C VAL A 58 -8.10 -11.76 0.32
N ASN A 59 -7.89 -12.89 -0.34
CA ASN A 59 -7.84 -14.19 0.32
C ASN A 59 -6.48 -14.38 1.01
N LEU A 60 -6.48 -14.35 2.34
CA LEU A 60 -5.24 -14.40 3.12
C LEU A 60 -4.69 -15.83 3.35
N GLU A 61 -5.44 -16.90 3.06
CA GLU A 61 -5.00 -18.29 3.25
C GLU A 61 -4.38 -18.60 4.64
N GLY A 62 -4.86 -17.92 5.68
CA GLY A 62 -4.35 -18.09 7.06
C GLY A 62 -3.18 -17.17 7.44
N GLN A 63 -2.69 -16.33 6.51
CA GLN A 63 -1.68 -15.31 6.79
C GLN A 63 -2.22 -14.21 7.72
N SER A 64 -1.32 -13.57 8.49
CA SER A 64 -1.67 -12.42 9.32
C SER A 64 -2.08 -11.22 8.45
N VAL A 65 -3.28 -10.67 8.69
CA VAL A 65 -3.78 -9.47 7.98
C VAL A 65 -2.81 -8.30 8.08
N TYR A 66 -2.18 -8.11 9.25
CA TYR A 66 -1.25 -7.02 9.48
C TYR A 66 0.14 -7.30 8.91
N GLY A 67 0.55 -8.58 8.86
CA GLY A 67 1.73 -8.97 8.09
C GLY A 67 1.54 -8.75 6.59
N TYR A 68 0.32 -8.96 6.08
CA TYR A 68 -0.01 -8.65 4.68
C TYR A 68 -0.09 -7.13 4.44
N ALA A 69 -0.62 -6.36 5.40
CA ALA A 69 -0.64 -4.89 5.34
C ALA A 69 0.78 -4.29 5.25
N GLU A 70 1.75 -4.82 6.00
CA GLU A 70 3.16 -4.41 5.90
C GLU A 70 3.72 -4.65 4.49
N ARG A 71 3.38 -5.78 3.86
CA ARG A 71 3.79 -6.09 2.48
C ARG A 71 3.19 -5.11 1.47
N LEU A 72 1.89 -4.84 1.61
CA LEU A 72 1.19 -3.86 0.78
C LEU A 72 1.80 -2.46 0.93
N ALA A 73 2.16 -2.07 2.14
CA ALA A 73 2.81 -0.79 2.41
C ALA A 73 4.20 -0.70 1.78
N ASP A 74 5.05 -1.73 1.93
CA ASP A 74 6.38 -1.79 1.33
C ASP A 74 6.31 -1.74 -0.21
N TRP A 75 5.44 -2.56 -0.80
CA TRP A 75 5.19 -2.55 -2.24
C TRP A 75 4.71 -1.18 -2.70
N GLY A 76 3.71 -0.61 -2.01
CA GLY A 76 3.12 0.68 -2.37
C GLY A 76 4.12 1.83 -2.31
N ILE A 77 5.02 1.84 -1.32
CA ILE A 77 6.08 2.85 -1.23
C ILE A 77 7.06 2.73 -2.41
N LYS A 78 7.47 1.52 -2.78
CA LYS A 78 8.36 1.28 -3.93
C LYS A 78 7.70 1.66 -5.25
N GLU A 79 6.41 1.33 -5.40
CA GLU A 79 5.62 1.68 -6.58
C GLU A 79 5.46 3.19 -6.70
N MET A 80 5.11 3.85 -5.59
CA MET A 80 5.09 5.30 -5.52
C MET A 80 6.46 5.87 -5.89
N GLN A 81 7.55 5.46 -5.25
CA GLN A 81 8.90 5.96 -5.60
C GLN A 81 9.24 5.82 -7.08
N THR A 82 8.79 4.72 -7.71
CA THR A 82 8.99 4.49 -9.15
C THR A 82 8.16 5.47 -9.99
N ARG A 83 6.89 5.68 -9.64
CA ARG A 83 5.97 6.60 -10.35
C ARG A 83 6.24 8.07 -10.09
N PHE A 84 6.74 8.40 -8.91
CA PHE A 84 7.17 9.75 -8.51
C PHE A 84 8.59 10.07 -8.99
N LYS A 85 9.32 9.13 -9.60
CA LYS A 85 10.69 9.34 -10.08
C LYS A 85 10.68 10.28 -11.29
N GLY A 86 10.54 11.58 -11.02
CA GLY A 86 10.46 12.63 -12.04
C GLY A 86 9.58 13.83 -11.70
N GLY A 87 8.81 13.83 -10.59
CA GLY A 87 7.93 14.95 -10.25
C GLY A 87 6.73 14.56 -9.38
N PHE A 88 5.61 15.26 -9.56
CA PHE A 88 4.35 14.99 -8.86
C PHE A 88 3.71 13.66 -9.32
N LEU A 89 2.87 13.05 -8.47
CA LEU A 89 2.08 11.88 -8.85
C LEU A 89 1.15 12.25 -10.00
N ASP A 90 1.25 11.55 -11.12
CA ASP A 90 0.17 11.54 -12.08
C ASP A 90 -0.96 10.65 -11.57
N VAL A 91 -1.88 11.23 -10.79
CA VAL A 91 -3.04 10.53 -10.24
C VAL A 91 -3.94 9.99 -11.36
N ALA A 92 -4.01 10.65 -12.52
CA ALA A 92 -4.81 10.18 -13.64
C ALA A 92 -4.26 8.87 -14.21
N SER A 93 -2.92 8.70 -14.24
CA SER A 93 -2.28 7.44 -14.65
C SER A 93 -2.67 6.25 -13.77
N LEU A 94 -3.03 6.47 -12.50
CA LEU A 94 -3.47 5.41 -11.59
C LEU A 94 -4.85 4.86 -11.97
N MET A 95 -5.72 5.71 -12.52
CA MET A 95 -7.10 5.35 -12.86
C MET A 95 -7.22 4.67 -14.23
N ASN A 96 -6.30 4.95 -15.16
CA ASN A 96 -6.34 4.35 -16.51
C ASN A 96 -6.12 2.82 -16.49
N THR A 97 -5.38 2.29 -15.52
CA THR A 97 -5.18 0.83 -15.37
C THR A 97 -6.50 0.08 -15.11
N ALA A 98 -7.49 0.73 -14.48
CA ALA A 98 -8.79 0.13 -14.23
C ALA A 98 -9.69 0.11 -15.49
N ALA A 99 -9.46 1.04 -16.44
CA ALA A 99 -10.23 1.10 -17.68
C ALA A 99 -9.81 0.00 -18.67
N GLU A 100 -8.54 -0.40 -18.69
CA GLU A 100 -8.03 -1.47 -19.57
C GLU A 100 -8.45 -2.87 -19.12
N MET A 101 -8.73 -3.08 -17.83
CA MET A 101 -9.25 -4.36 -17.32
C MET A 101 -10.77 -4.54 -17.49
N ALA A 102 -11.48 -3.51 -17.97
CA ALA A 102 -12.93 -3.53 -18.17
C ALA A 102 -13.36 -3.79 -19.64
N THR A 103 -12.41 -4.15 -20.51
CA THR A 103 -12.61 -4.53 -21.92
C THR A 103 -12.11 -5.93 -22.19
#